data_AF-A0AAU9P705-F1
#
_entry.id   AF-A0AAU9P705-F1
#
_cell.length_a   1.000
_cell.length_b   1.000
_cell.length_c   1.000
_cell.angle_alpha   90.00
_cell.angle_beta   90.00
_cell.angle_gamma   90.00
#
_symmetry.space_group_name_H-M   'P 1'
#
loop_
_entity.id
_entity.type
_entity.pdbx_description
1 polymer ?
#
loop_
_entity_poly.entity_id
_entity_poly.type
_entity_poly.pdbx_seq_one_letter_code
_entity_poly.pdbx_strand_id
1 'polypeptide(L)'
;MSPKSRRTVITSVREFENFFQGWLVRQEHYLDELRSNLRTSDHSSDEEHLRDLIGRVLAHYQQYYEEKSRISNHDVSLVFSPPWFSSFERSFFWIAGFKPVLTFRIVGSSIGDMSEEQVERMERLKAETKADERVLDNELARIQESVAAPPIVEIARRGGNPLVDGEYDEMESVIETLRTQMEVVVANADMLRTRTAEKVVEILTPVQNLRFLAAVTELQLKIRMCGWQLDAQIGR
;
A
#
# COMPACT_ATOMS: atom_id res chain seq x y z
N MET A 1 9.57 4.46 -26.78
CA MET A 1 8.89 3.18 -26.41
C MET A 1 8.41 2.44 -27.67
N SER A 2 8.67 1.14 -27.75
CA SER A 2 8.22 0.27 -28.86
C SER A 2 6.73 -0.10 -28.74
N PRO A 3 5.99 -0.30 -29.86
CA PRO A 3 4.57 -0.71 -29.83
C PRO A 3 4.30 -1.99 -29.04
N LYS A 4 5.26 -2.92 -29.00
CA LYS A 4 5.18 -4.16 -28.22
C LYS A 4 5.23 -3.89 -26.71
N SER A 5 6.17 -3.04 -26.27
CA SER A 5 6.31 -2.63 -24.86
C SER A 5 5.05 -1.91 -24.37
N ARG A 6 4.47 -1.01 -25.18
CA ARG A 6 3.21 -0.32 -24.84
C ARG A 6 2.02 -1.28 -24.69
N ARG A 7 1.95 -2.33 -25.52
CA ARG A 7 0.87 -3.34 -25.46
C ARG A 7 0.97 -4.24 -24.23
N THR A 8 2.18 -4.57 -23.80
CA THR A 8 2.43 -5.34 -22.58
C THR A 8 1.99 -4.57 -21.33
N VAL A 9 2.34 -3.28 -21.23
CA VAL A 9 1.95 -2.41 -20.10
C VAL A 9 0.43 -2.27 -19.98
N ILE A 10 -0.27 -2.07 -21.11
CA ILE A 10 -1.75 -1.97 -21.09
C ILE A 10 -2.39 -3.28 -20.61
N THR A 11 -1.76 -4.41 -20.93
CA THR A 11 -2.26 -5.73 -20.55
C THR A 11 -2.07 -5.99 -19.05
N SER A 12 -0.88 -5.68 -18.51
CA SER A 12 -0.60 -5.82 -17.07
C SER A 12 -1.47 -4.91 -16.19
N VAL A 13 -1.72 -3.67 -16.62
CA VAL A 13 -2.63 -2.74 -15.92
C VAL A 13 -4.04 -3.32 -15.82
N ARG A 14 -4.57 -3.85 -16.92
CA ARG A 14 -5.91 -4.44 -16.95
C ARG A 14 -6.00 -5.72 -16.12
N GLU A 15 -4.96 -6.55 -16.14
CA GLU A 15 -4.88 -7.76 -15.32
C GLU A 15 -4.90 -7.41 -13.82
N PHE A 16 -4.10 -6.43 -13.40
CA PHE A 16 -4.10 -5.97 -12.02
C PHE A 16 -5.43 -5.35 -11.63
N GLU A 17 -6.04 -4.53 -12.48
CA GLU A 17 -7.34 -3.93 -12.22
C GLU A 17 -8.43 -5.00 -12.03
N ASN A 18 -8.48 -6.01 -12.90
CA ASN A 18 -9.40 -7.14 -12.76
C ASN A 18 -9.17 -7.90 -11.44
N PHE A 19 -7.92 -8.17 -11.10
CA PHE A 19 -7.55 -8.76 -9.81
C PHE A 19 -8.05 -7.91 -8.65
N PHE A 20 -7.77 -6.60 -8.68
CA PHE A 20 -8.08 -5.67 -7.61
C PHE A 20 -9.59 -5.53 -7.39
N GLN A 21 -10.39 -5.49 -8.45
CA GLN A 21 -11.86 -5.49 -8.32
C GLN A 21 -12.36 -6.78 -7.68
N GLY A 22 -11.86 -7.94 -8.11
CA GLY A 22 -12.20 -9.21 -7.47
C GLY A 22 -11.72 -9.31 -6.02
N TRP A 23 -10.58 -8.69 -5.71
CA TRP A 23 -10.04 -8.59 -4.35
C TRP A 23 -10.94 -7.74 -3.46
N LEU A 24 -11.42 -6.58 -3.94
CA LEU A 24 -12.34 -5.71 -3.20
C LEU A 24 -13.67 -6.41 -2.87
N VAL A 25 -14.22 -7.19 -3.79
CA VAL A 25 -15.42 -7.99 -3.52
C VAL A 25 -15.16 -8.97 -2.37
N ARG A 26 -14.03 -9.68 -2.36
CA ARG A 26 -13.68 -10.58 -1.25
C ARG A 26 -13.46 -9.81 0.06
N GLN A 27 -12.89 -8.61 -0.01
CA GLN A 27 -12.69 -7.73 1.13
C GLN A 27 -14.02 -7.36 1.82
N GLU A 28 -15.09 -7.10 1.05
CA GLU A 28 -16.45 -6.89 1.58
C GLU A 28 -16.98 -8.13 2.31
N HIS A 29 -16.81 -9.32 1.73
CA HIS A 29 -17.22 -10.57 2.37
C HIS A 29 -16.47 -10.82 3.69
N TYR A 30 -15.16 -10.56 3.72
CA TYR A 30 -14.39 -10.64 4.97
C TYR A 30 -14.86 -9.63 6.02
N LEU A 31 -15.24 -8.42 5.63
CA LEU A 31 -15.81 -7.45 6.57
C LEU A 31 -17.10 -7.98 7.21
N ASP A 32 -17.99 -8.57 6.41
CA ASP A 32 -19.24 -9.14 6.90
C ASP A 32 -18.99 -10.35 7.82
N GLU A 33 -18.03 -11.20 7.49
CA GLU A 33 -17.62 -12.34 8.33
C GLU A 33 -17.02 -11.87 9.67
N LEU A 34 -16.12 -10.88 9.65
CA LEU A 34 -15.54 -10.27 10.85
C LEU A 34 -16.63 -9.67 11.75
N ARG A 35 -17.57 -8.91 11.18
CA ARG A 35 -18.68 -8.29 11.92
C ARG A 35 -19.65 -9.32 12.49
N SER A 36 -19.93 -10.38 11.75
CA SER A 36 -20.81 -11.45 12.21
C SER A 36 -20.22 -12.14 13.42
N ASN A 37 -18.93 -12.49 13.38
CA ASN A 37 -18.23 -13.09 14.52
C ASN A 37 -18.11 -12.14 15.72
N LEU A 38 -17.93 -10.84 15.50
CA LEU A 38 -17.95 -9.84 16.59
C LEU A 38 -19.31 -9.70 17.29
N ARG A 39 -20.41 -10.02 16.60
CA ARG A 39 -21.77 -9.99 17.20
C ARG A 39 -22.09 -11.25 17.99
N THR A 40 -21.49 -12.38 17.62
CA THR A 40 -21.73 -13.70 18.23
C THR A 40 -20.67 -14.08 19.26
N SER A 41 -19.60 -13.30 19.41
CA SER A 41 -18.55 -13.50 20.39
C SER A 41 -19.03 -13.16 21.81
N ASP A 42 -19.96 -13.95 22.34
CA ASP A 42 -20.37 -13.93 23.74
C ASP A 42 -19.78 -15.18 24.42
N HIS A 43 -18.69 -14.96 25.16
CA HIS A 43 -18.02 -15.83 26.14
C HIS A 43 -17.66 -17.30 25.82
N SER A 44 -17.90 -17.81 24.60
CA SER A 44 -17.57 -19.20 24.21
C SER A 44 -17.05 -19.37 22.78
N SER A 45 -16.68 -18.27 22.10
CA SER A 45 -16.14 -18.33 20.75
C SER A 45 -14.94 -19.28 20.67
N ASP A 46 -15.01 -20.20 19.73
CA ASP A 46 -13.91 -21.09 19.38
C ASP A 46 -12.71 -20.25 18.94
N GLU A 47 -11.76 -20.05 19.84
CA GLU A 47 -10.57 -19.24 19.55
C GLU A 47 -9.79 -19.78 18.34
N GLU A 48 -9.89 -21.09 18.05
CA GLU A 48 -9.28 -21.68 16.86
C GLU A 48 -9.95 -21.14 15.59
N HIS A 49 -11.28 -21.08 15.56
CA HIS A 49 -12.03 -20.48 14.47
C HIS A 49 -11.68 -19.00 14.26
N LEU A 50 -11.54 -18.23 15.35
CA LEU A 50 -11.14 -16.82 15.25
C LEU A 50 -9.74 -16.66 14.67
N ARG A 51 -8.79 -17.51 15.09
CA ARG A 51 -7.41 -17.51 14.55
C ARG A 51 -7.40 -17.89 13.07
N ASP A 52 -8.20 -18.87 12.65
CA ASP A 52 -8.36 -19.21 11.23
C ASP A 52 -8.86 -18.01 10.41
N LEU A 53 -9.93 -17.36 10.86
CA LEU A 53 -10.47 -16.17 10.19
C LEU A 53 -9.42 -15.05 10.08
N ILE A 54 -8.72 -14.75 11.18
CA ILE A 54 -7.62 -13.76 11.18
C ILE A 54 -6.56 -14.14 10.16
N GLY A 55 -6.14 -15.42 10.12
CA GLY A 55 -5.17 -15.94 9.16
C GLY A 55 -5.62 -15.76 7.71
N ARG A 56 -6.89 -16.06 7.40
CA ARG A 56 -7.46 -15.88 6.06
C ARG A 56 -7.49 -14.41 5.64
N VAL A 57 -7.85 -13.49 6.54
CA VAL A 57 -7.84 -12.04 6.26
C VAL A 57 -6.42 -11.53 6.04
N LEU A 58 -5.44 -11.96 6.84
CA LEU A 58 -4.04 -11.59 6.63
C LEU A 58 -3.50 -12.11 5.31
N ALA A 59 -3.78 -13.37 4.97
CA ALA A 59 -3.41 -13.95 3.68
C ALA A 59 -4.05 -13.19 2.49
N HIS A 60 -5.28 -12.68 2.68
CA HIS A 60 -5.93 -11.84 1.68
C HIS A 60 -5.19 -10.51 1.44
N TYR A 61 -4.72 -9.84 2.49
CA TYR A 61 -3.88 -8.65 2.37
C TYR A 61 -2.50 -8.97 1.78
N GLN A 62 -1.90 -10.09 2.16
CA GLN A 62 -0.63 -10.55 1.58
C GLN A 62 -0.75 -10.75 0.07
N GLN A 63 -1.83 -11.38 -0.40
CA GLN A 63 -2.12 -11.55 -1.82
C GLN A 63 -2.11 -10.21 -2.57
N TYR A 64 -2.65 -9.14 -1.97
CA TYR A 64 -2.62 -7.81 -2.59
C TYR A 64 -1.20 -7.29 -2.78
N TYR A 65 -0.33 -7.42 -1.76
CA TYR A 65 1.06 -6.95 -1.87
C TYR A 65 1.89 -7.79 -2.83
N GLU A 66 1.61 -9.09 -2.96
CA GLU A 66 2.25 -9.96 -3.95
C GLU A 66 1.91 -9.53 -5.38
N GLU A 67 0.62 -9.30 -5.68
CA GLU A 67 0.23 -8.79 -7.01
C GLU A 67 0.74 -7.35 -7.25
N LYS A 68 0.75 -6.51 -6.20
CA LYS A 68 1.30 -5.15 -6.29
C LYS A 68 2.79 -5.18 -6.61
N SER A 69 3.55 -6.10 -6.01
CA SER A 69 4.97 -6.29 -6.31
C SER A 69 5.18 -6.68 -7.78
N ARG A 70 4.35 -7.59 -8.32
CA ARG A 70 4.43 -7.99 -9.73
C ARG A 70 4.24 -6.81 -10.69
N ILE A 71 3.22 -5.97 -10.47
CA ILE A 71 3.00 -4.81 -11.33
C ILE A 71 4.08 -3.73 -11.11
N SER A 72 4.59 -3.57 -9.88
CA SER A 72 5.69 -2.66 -9.58
C SER A 72 6.98 -3.05 -10.30
N ASN A 73 7.31 -4.34 -10.36
CA ASN A 73 8.47 -4.86 -11.08
C ASN A 73 8.32 -4.76 -12.61
N HIS A 74 7.09 -4.62 -13.10
CA HIS A 74 6.83 -4.36 -14.52
C HIS A 74 7.02 -2.89 -14.86
N ASP A 75 6.43 -2.00 -14.05
CA ASP A 75 6.57 -0.56 -14.16
C ASP A 75 6.19 0.11 -12.82
N VAL A 76 7.20 0.51 -12.06
CA VAL A 76 7.03 1.14 -10.74
C VAL A 76 6.27 2.47 -10.81
N SER A 77 6.26 3.16 -11.94
CA SER A 77 5.51 4.42 -12.08
C SER A 77 4.00 4.22 -11.91
N LEU A 78 3.50 3.02 -12.25
CA LEU A 78 2.09 2.64 -12.13
C LEU A 78 1.61 2.63 -10.68
N VAL A 79 2.46 2.28 -9.72
CA VAL A 79 2.04 2.23 -8.31
C VAL A 79 2.13 3.57 -7.59
N PHE A 80 2.86 4.55 -8.16
CA PHE A 80 2.87 5.94 -7.68
C PHE A 80 1.68 6.75 -8.19
N SER A 81 1.17 6.44 -9.38
CA SER A 81 -0.03 7.06 -9.94
C SER A 81 -1.01 6.01 -10.48
N PRO A 82 -1.56 5.13 -9.62
CA PRO A 82 -2.35 4.01 -10.08
C PRO A 82 -3.68 4.45 -10.70
N PRO A 83 -4.01 3.97 -11.92
CA PRO A 83 -5.25 4.31 -12.60
C PRO A 83 -6.49 3.68 -11.95
N TRP A 84 -6.32 2.58 -11.20
CA TRP A 84 -7.43 1.87 -10.52
C TRP A 84 -7.88 2.52 -9.20
N PHE A 85 -7.19 3.55 -8.71
CA PHE A 85 -7.57 4.36 -7.55
C PHE A 85 -8.14 5.72 -7.97
N SER A 86 -9.09 6.25 -7.21
CA SER A 86 -9.57 7.64 -7.37
C SER A 86 -8.51 8.67 -6.94
N SER A 87 -8.70 9.93 -7.31
CA SER A 87 -7.80 11.01 -6.84
C SER A 87 -7.89 11.20 -5.33
N PHE A 88 -9.06 10.98 -4.75
CA PHE A 88 -9.28 11.02 -3.31
C PHE A 88 -8.50 9.90 -2.60
N GLU A 89 -8.58 8.67 -3.08
CA GLU A 89 -7.81 7.55 -2.52
C GLU A 89 -6.31 7.80 -2.59
N ARG A 90 -5.80 8.28 -3.73
CA ARG A 90 -4.38 8.62 -3.90
C ARG A 90 -3.90 9.72 -2.96
N SER A 91 -4.78 10.59 -2.47
CA SER A 91 -4.39 11.64 -1.51
C SER A 91 -3.93 11.11 -0.14
N PHE A 92 -4.26 9.85 0.18
CA PHE A 92 -3.80 9.17 1.40
C PHE A 92 -2.48 8.41 1.21
N PHE A 93 -1.89 8.45 0.01
CA PHE A 93 -0.67 7.72 -0.27
C PHE A 93 0.54 8.42 0.33
N TRP A 94 1.43 7.59 0.86
CA TRP A 94 2.79 7.91 1.25
C TRP A 94 3.74 7.39 0.15
N ILE A 95 4.27 6.18 0.31
CA ILE A 95 5.10 5.50 -0.70
C ILE A 95 4.24 4.41 -1.36
N ALA A 96 3.55 4.76 -2.45
CA ALA A 96 2.68 3.87 -3.22
C ALA A 96 1.61 3.12 -2.37
N GLY A 97 1.17 3.71 -1.26
CA GLY A 97 0.22 3.11 -0.32
C GLY A 97 0.15 3.89 0.99
N PHE A 98 -0.62 3.45 1.99
CA PHE A 98 -0.83 4.19 3.24
C PHE A 98 0.46 4.30 4.09
N LYS A 99 0.53 5.27 5.00
CA LYS A 99 1.66 5.39 5.95
C LYS A 99 1.47 4.44 7.15
N PRO A 100 2.38 3.47 7.42
CA PRO A 100 2.21 2.43 8.44
C PRO A 100 1.77 2.90 9.83
N VAL A 101 2.22 4.07 10.28
CA VAL A 101 1.89 4.66 11.58
C VAL A 101 0.39 4.95 11.76
N LEU A 102 -0.36 5.04 10.66
CA LEU A 102 -1.82 5.21 10.71
C LEU A 102 -2.51 3.99 11.32
N THR A 103 -1.90 2.80 11.24
CA THR A 103 -2.39 1.57 11.86
C THR A 103 -2.64 1.77 13.36
N PHE A 104 -1.73 2.45 14.08
CA PHE A 104 -1.87 2.69 15.52
C PHE A 104 -3.03 3.64 15.85
N ARG A 105 -3.40 4.55 14.93
CA ARG A 105 -4.59 5.39 15.11
C ARG A 105 -5.86 4.56 15.01
N ILE A 106 -5.89 3.60 14.08
CA ILE A 106 -7.02 2.67 13.94
C ILE A 106 -7.13 1.79 15.19
N VAL A 107 -6.02 1.18 15.63
CA VAL A 107 -5.95 0.40 16.87
C VAL A 107 -6.50 1.20 18.05
N GLY A 108 -5.97 2.40 18.31
CA GLY A 108 -6.41 3.23 19.44
C GLY A 108 -7.88 3.69 19.37
N SER A 109 -8.47 3.72 18.18
CA SER A 109 -9.90 4.08 17.99
C SER A 109 -10.85 2.88 18.00
N SER A 110 -10.35 1.68 17.73
CA SER A 110 -11.17 0.46 17.57
C SER A 110 -11.09 -0.50 18.76
N ILE A 111 -10.08 -0.32 19.63
CA ILE A 111 -9.81 -1.22 20.75
C ILE A 111 -9.79 -0.41 22.05
N GLY A 112 -10.85 -0.57 22.86
CA GLY A 112 -11.00 0.13 24.15
C GLY A 112 -10.52 -0.67 25.36
N ASP A 113 -10.16 -1.94 25.17
CA ASP A 113 -9.89 -2.94 26.21
C ASP A 113 -8.46 -3.51 26.15
N MET A 114 -7.48 -2.70 25.72
CA MET A 114 -6.07 -3.11 25.75
C MET A 114 -5.53 -3.16 27.19
N SER A 115 -4.77 -4.21 27.52
CA SER A 115 -4.04 -4.28 28.79
C SER A 115 -2.87 -3.30 28.84
N GLU A 116 -2.34 -3.00 30.03
CA GLU A 116 -1.18 -2.13 30.19
C GLU A 116 0.05 -2.66 29.41
N GLU A 117 0.26 -3.97 29.42
CA GLU A 117 1.33 -4.62 28.65
C GLU A 117 1.13 -4.42 27.13
N GLN A 118 -0.09 -4.59 26.63
CA GLN A 118 -0.41 -4.37 25.22
C GLN A 118 -0.16 -2.91 24.82
N VAL A 119 -0.56 -1.95 25.66
CA VAL A 119 -0.33 -0.52 25.42
C VAL A 119 1.17 -0.21 25.35
N GLU A 120 1.97 -0.74 26.28
CA GLU A 120 3.42 -0.53 26.27
C GLU A 120 4.07 -1.10 25.00
N ARG A 121 3.71 -2.34 24.64
CA ARG A 121 4.19 -3.00 23.41
C ARG A 121 3.77 -2.25 22.16
N MET A 122 2.55 -1.72 22.12
CA MET A 122 2.01 -0.94 21.00
C MET A 122 2.75 0.39 20.82
N GLU A 123 3.03 1.12 21.91
CA GLU A 123 3.79 2.38 21.83
C GLU A 123 5.24 2.14 21.43
N ARG A 124 5.87 1.05 21.88
CA ARG A 124 7.20 0.64 21.42
C ARG A 124 7.21 0.34 19.92
N LEU A 125 6.27 -0.48 19.46
CA LEU A 125 6.12 -0.83 18.05
C LEU A 125 5.86 0.41 17.17
N LYS A 126 5.05 1.35 17.65
CA LYS A 126 4.80 2.62 16.98
C LYS A 126 6.04 3.50 16.88
N ALA A 127 6.89 3.52 17.90
CA ALA A 127 8.15 4.25 17.87
C ALA A 127 9.14 3.62 16.86
N GLU A 128 9.27 2.29 16.85
CA GLU A 128 10.05 1.54 15.85
C GLU A 128 9.57 1.83 14.43
N THR A 129 8.25 1.70 14.19
CA THR A 129 7.64 1.94 12.88
C THR A 129 7.90 3.35 12.39
N LYS A 130 7.78 4.37 13.26
CA LYS A 130 8.11 5.77 12.91
C LYS A 130 9.58 5.97 12.57
N ALA A 131 10.49 5.24 13.20
CA ALA A 131 11.91 5.33 12.88
C ALA A 131 12.17 4.75 11.47
N ASP A 132 11.60 3.58 11.17
CA ASP A 132 11.71 2.94 9.86
C ASP A 132 11.05 3.79 8.75
N GLU A 133 9.91 4.41 9.03
CA GLU A 133 9.28 5.38 8.13
C GLU A 133 10.20 6.55 7.78
N ARG A 134 10.93 7.10 8.76
CA ARG A 134 11.88 8.19 8.52
C ARG A 134 13.05 7.76 7.65
N VAL A 135 13.51 6.52 7.79
CA VAL A 135 14.56 5.97 6.93
C VAL A 135 14.06 5.95 5.48
N LEU A 136 12.86 5.42 5.25
CA LEU A 136 12.26 5.36 3.90
C LEU A 136 11.92 6.74 3.33
N ASP A 137 11.46 7.68 4.16
CA ASP A 137 11.24 9.08 3.78
C ASP A 137 12.55 9.71 3.26
N ASN A 138 13.67 9.49 3.95
CA ASN A 138 14.98 10.00 3.55
C ASN A 138 15.52 9.30 2.30
N GLU A 139 15.31 7.99 2.16
CA GLU A 139 15.69 7.24 0.95
C GLU A 139 14.94 7.78 -0.28
N LEU A 140 13.62 7.97 -0.17
CA LEU A 140 12.82 8.52 -1.26
C LEU A 140 13.26 9.96 -1.60
N ALA A 141 13.51 10.79 -0.59
CA ALA A 141 14.00 12.15 -0.80
C ALA A 141 15.33 12.15 -1.56
N ARG A 142 16.28 11.28 -1.19
CA ARG A 142 17.57 11.16 -1.86
C ARG A 142 17.43 10.72 -3.33
N ILE A 143 16.51 9.79 -3.62
CA ILE A 143 16.22 9.38 -5.00
C ILE A 143 15.66 10.58 -5.78
N GLN A 144 14.70 11.31 -5.22
CA GLN A 144 14.10 12.49 -5.87
C GLN A 144 15.12 13.62 -6.10
N GLU A 145 16.04 13.85 -5.16
CA GLU A 145 17.14 14.81 -5.32
C GLU A 145 18.06 14.43 -6.48
N SER A 146 18.30 13.13 -6.70
CA SER A 146 19.12 12.68 -7.83
C SER A 146 18.50 13.02 -9.19
N VAL A 147 17.17 13.06 -9.29
CA VAL A 147 16.43 13.50 -10.50
C VAL A 147 16.60 14.99 -10.77
N ALA A 148 16.79 15.79 -9.71
CA ALA A 148 17.01 17.23 -9.81
C ALA A 148 18.46 17.60 -10.19
N ALA A 149 19.33 16.62 -10.42
CA ALA A 149 20.72 16.86 -10.79
C ALA A 149 20.83 17.58 -12.16
N PRO A 150 21.84 18.46 -12.34
CA PRO A 150 21.99 19.26 -13.55
C PRO A 150 21.93 18.48 -14.87
N PRO A 151 22.52 17.27 -15.02
CA PRO A 151 22.45 16.52 -16.27
C PRO A 151 21.01 16.17 -16.68
N ILE A 152 20.18 15.71 -15.74
CA ILE A 152 18.77 15.33 -16.03
C ILE A 152 17.94 16.58 -16.35
N VAL A 153 18.12 17.66 -15.59
CA VAL A 153 17.41 18.93 -15.78
C VAL A 153 17.80 19.59 -17.11
N GLU A 154 19.07 19.56 -17.47
CA GLU A 154 19.58 20.14 -18.71
C GLU A 154 19.06 19.39 -19.94
N ILE A 155 19.02 18.05 -19.86
CA ILE A 155 18.45 17.22 -20.92
C ILE A 155 16.94 17.43 -21.03
N ALA A 156 16.20 17.52 -19.91
CA ALA A 156 14.77 17.83 -19.93
C ALA A 156 14.46 19.22 -20.52
N ARG A 157 15.31 20.23 -20.26
CA ARG A 157 15.17 21.59 -20.80
C ARG A 157 15.42 21.70 -22.30
N ARG A 158 16.21 20.79 -22.90
CA ARG A 158 16.52 20.81 -24.33
C ARG A 158 15.33 20.50 -25.24
N GLY A 159 14.22 19.99 -24.69
CA GLY A 159 12.87 20.15 -25.26
C GLY A 159 12.74 19.94 -26.78
N GLY A 160 13.36 18.91 -27.35
CA GLY A 160 13.20 18.55 -28.77
C GLY A 160 14.44 18.67 -29.66
N ASN A 161 15.59 19.13 -29.15
CA ASN A 161 16.86 18.95 -29.87
C ASN A 161 17.27 17.46 -29.86
N PRO A 162 17.66 16.87 -31.01
CA PRO A 162 18.19 15.51 -31.04
C PRO A 162 19.42 15.41 -30.14
N LEU A 163 19.43 14.44 -29.23
CA LEU A 163 20.61 14.13 -28.44
C LEU A 163 21.64 13.43 -29.36
N VAL A 164 22.90 13.45 -28.96
CA VAL A 164 23.92 12.61 -29.62
C VAL A 164 23.72 11.16 -29.15
N ASP A 165 24.03 10.17 -30.00
CA ASP A 165 23.78 8.73 -29.74
C ASP A 165 24.23 8.28 -28.32
N GLY A 166 25.39 8.74 -27.85
CA GLY A 166 25.88 8.44 -26.49
C GLY A 166 25.14 9.13 -25.33
N GLU A 167 24.50 10.28 -25.56
CA GLU A 167 23.69 10.98 -24.56
C GLU A 167 22.31 10.28 -24.37
N TYR A 168 21.79 9.60 -25.40
CA TYR A 168 20.58 8.78 -25.30
C TYR A 168 20.80 7.54 -24.42
N ASP A 169 21.92 6.83 -24.61
CA ASP A 169 22.28 5.67 -23.80
C ASP A 169 22.53 6.03 -22.33
N GLU A 170 23.18 7.18 -22.07
CA GLU A 170 23.39 7.70 -20.72
C GLU A 170 22.05 8.04 -20.04
N MET A 171 21.12 8.67 -20.75
CA MET A 171 19.77 8.97 -20.22
C MET A 171 18.98 7.70 -19.90
N GLU A 172 18.96 6.71 -20.79
CA GLU A 172 18.25 5.45 -20.54
C GLU A 172 18.84 4.72 -19.32
N SER A 173 20.16 4.71 -19.18
CA SER A 173 20.84 4.13 -18.01
C SER A 173 20.48 4.84 -16.71
N VAL A 174 20.35 6.17 -16.73
CA VAL A 174 19.92 6.96 -15.56
C VAL A 174 18.47 6.65 -15.20
N ILE A 175 17.57 6.60 -16.19
CA ILE A 175 16.16 6.26 -15.99
C ILE A 175 16.01 4.84 -15.41
N GLU A 176 16.78 3.87 -15.90
CA GLU A 176 16.76 2.51 -15.39
C GLU A 176 17.24 2.45 -13.93
N THR A 177 18.31 3.16 -13.61
CA THR A 177 18.83 3.26 -12.23
C THR A 177 17.78 3.85 -11.29
N LEU A 178 17.12 4.93 -11.70
CA LEU A 178 16.04 5.57 -10.94
C LEU A 178 14.86 4.62 -10.74
N ARG A 179 14.48 3.86 -11.78
CA ARG A 179 13.42 2.86 -11.73
C ARG A 179 13.72 1.80 -10.67
N THR A 180 14.91 1.19 -10.73
CA THR A 180 15.32 0.17 -9.76
C THR A 180 15.35 0.72 -8.33
N GLN A 181 15.84 1.95 -8.13
CA GLN A 181 15.84 2.57 -6.81
C GLN A 181 14.42 2.81 -6.28
N MET A 182 13.50 3.27 -7.13
CA MET A 182 12.09 3.43 -6.77
C MET A 182 11.43 2.08 -6.44
N GLU A 183 11.72 1.03 -7.20
CA GLU A 183 11.20 -0.34 -6.93
C GLU A 183 11.62 -0.82 -5.54
N VAL A 184 12.89 -0.64 -5.17
CA VAL A 184 13.41 -1.01 -3.85
C VAL A 184 12.71 -0.25 -2.73
N VAL A 185 12.53 1.06 -2.86
CA VAL A 185 11.85 1.86 -1.82
C VAL A 185 10.38 1.50 -1.69
N VAL A 186 9.69 1.21 -2.80
CA VAL A 186 8.30 0.71 -2.75
C VAL A 186 8.23 -0.65 -2.05
N ALA A 187 9.12 -1.59 -2.39
CA ALA A 187 9.16 -2.91 -1.78
C ALA A 187 9.43 -2.84 -0.27
N ASN A 188 10.37 -2.00 0.15
CA ASN A 188 10.67 -1.79 1.57
C ASN A 188 9.49 -1.15 2.31
N ALA A 189 8.78 -0.21 1.69
CA ALA A 189 7.59 0.40 2.28
C ALA A 189 6.43 -0.61 2.41
N ASP A 190 6.23 -1.49 1.44
CA ASP A 190 5.24 -2.57 1.52
C ASP A 190 5.60 -3.59 2.59
N MET A 191 6.88 -3.98 2.70
CA MET A 191 7.37 -4.84 3.77
C MET A 191 7.16 -4.22 5.16
N LEU A 192 7.35 -2.90 5.30
CA LEU A 192 7.07 -2.21 6.56
C LEU A 192 5.57 -2.27 6.90
N ARG A 193 4.68 -2.14 5.91
CA ARG A 193 3.22 -2.27 6.13
C ARG A 193 2.84 -3.66 6.61
N THR A 194 3.32 -4.71 5.93
CA THR A 194 2.99 -6.11 6.29
C THR A 194 3.52 -6.45 7.67
N ARG A 195 4.81 -6.17 7.94
CA ARG A 195 5.44 -6.41 9.25
C ARG A 195 4.75 -5.66 10.39
N THR A 196 4.33 -4.41 10.14
CA THR A 196 3.60 -3.62 11.14
C THR A 196 2.27 -4.28 11.47
N ALA A 197 1.52 -4.72 10.45
CA ALA A 197 0.23 -5.39 10.65
C ALA A 197 0.39 -6.73 11.39
N GLU A 198 1.38 -7.55 11.02
CA GLU A 198 1.71 -8.81 11.68
C GLU A 198 2.02 -8.60 13.17
N LYS A 199 2.93 -7.68 13.50
CA LYS A 199 3.29 -7.38 14.90
C LYS A 199 2.11 -6.81 15.70
N VAL A 200 1.24 -6.01 15.08
CA VAL A 200 0.00 -5.54 15.73
C VAL A 200 -0.89 -6.74 16.07
N VAL A 201 -1.08 -7.66 15.12
CA VAL A 201 -1.90 -8.86 15.34
C VAL A 201 -1.35 -9.78 16.43
N GLU A 202 -0.01 -9.88 16.53
CA GLU A 202 0.67 -10.64 17.59
C GLU A 202 0.51 -10.05 18.99
N ILE A 203 0.32 -8.72 19.10
CA ILE A 203 0.12 -8.04 20.39
C ILE A 203 -1.33 -8.21 20.88
N LEU A 204 -2.29 -8.22 19.96
CA LEU A 204 -3.71 -8.20 20.25
C LEU A 204 -4.28 -9.61 20.50
N THR A 205 -5.35 -9.69 21.28
CA THR A 205 -6.11 -10.93 21.43
C THR A 205 -6.93 -11.21 20.15
N PRO A 206 -7.41 -12.45 19.92
CA PRO A 206 -8.21 -12.75 18.73
C PRO A 206 -9.42 -11.83 18.55
N VAL A 207 -10.17 -11.52 19.62
CA VAL A 207 -11.34 -10.63 19.54
C VAL A 207 -10.92 -9.19 19.22
N GLN A 208 -9.83 -8.71 19.82
CA GLN A 208 -9.26 -7.39 19.51
C GLN A 208 -8.80 -7.31 18.05
N ASN A 209 -8.21 -8.39 17.52
CA ASN A 209 -7.82 -8.51 16.11
C ASN A 209 -9.02 -8.42 15.18
N LEU A 210 -10.14 -9.07 15.50
CA LEU A 210 -11.37 -8.94 14.73
C LEU A 210 -11.84 -7.47 14.65
N ARG A 211 -11.84 -6.75 15.79
CA ARG A 211 -12.22 -5.32 15.81
C ARG A 211 -11.27 -4.47 14.97
N PHE A 212 -9.97 -4.71 15.12
CA PHE A 212 -8.93 -4.01 14.36
C PHE A 212 -9.07 -4.24 12.85
N LEU A 213 -9.13 -5.51 12.41
CA LEU A 213 -9.24 -5.87 10.99
C LEU A 213 -10.55 -5.39 10.37
N ALA A 214 -11.66 -5.45 11.12
CA ALA A 214 -12.94 -4.89 10.69
C ALA A 214 -12.84 -3.36 10.50
N ALA A 215 -12.21 -2.66 11.44
CA ALA A 215 -12.04 -1.20 11.35
C ALA A 215 -11.12 -0.79 10.19
N VAL A 216 -10.02 -1.51 9.95
CA VAL A 216 -9.13 -1.29 8.80
C VAL A 216 -9.91 -1.48 7.49
N THR A 217 -10.62 -2.60 7.38
CA THR A 217 -11.38 -2.95 6.18
C THR A 217 -12.48 -1.92 5.91
N GLU A 218 -13.24 -1.54 6.94
CA GLU A 218 -14.30 -0.56 6.83
C GLU A 218 -13.76 0.82 6.43
N LEU A 219 -12.63 1.25 6.98
CA LEU A 219 -12.00 2.49 6.58
C LEU A 219 -11.61 2.45 5.10
N GLN A 220 -10.97 1.38 4.65
CA GLN A 220 -10.55 1.21 3.26
C GLN A 220 -11.75 1.29 2.29
N LEU A 221 -12.83 0.56 2.58
CA LEU A 221 -14.04 0.56 1.76
C LEU A 221 -14.76 1.91 1.77
N LYS A 222 -14.77 2.62 2.91
CA LYS A 222 -15.34 3.98 2.99
C LYS A 222 -14.54 4.98 2.15
N ILE A 223 -13.21 4.96 2.23
CA ILE A 223 -12.36 5.82 1.40
C ILE A 223 -12.63 5.56 -0.08
N ARG A 224 -12.72 4.28 -0.48
CA ARG A 224 -13.07 3.86 -1.84
C ARG A 224 -14.41 4.43 -2.30
N MET A 225 -15.45 4.23 -1.50
CA MET A 225 -16.80 4.72 -1.79
C MET A 225 -16.84 6.25 -1.93
N CYS A 226 -16.19 6.98 -1.02
CA CYS A 226 -16.10 8.44 -1.10
C CYS A 226 -15.37 8.90 -2.37
N GLY A 227 -14.30 8.20 -2.75
CA GLY A 227 -13.57 8.48 -3.97
C GLY A 227 -14.43 8.40 -5.23
N TRP A 228 -15.22 7.32 -5.36
CA TRP A 228 -16.15 7.16 -6.48
C TRP A 228 -17.25 8.22 -6.52
N GLN A 229 -17.79 8.60 -5.35
CA GLN A 229 -18.79 9.66 -5.27
C GLN A 229 -18.24 11.01 -5.72
N LEU A 230 -16.98 11.33 -5.34
CA LEU A 230 -16.32 12.56 -5.74
C LEU A 230 -15.99 12.58 -7.23
N ASP A 231 -15.45 11.49 -7.78
CA ASP A 231 -15.13 11.42 -9.21
C ASP A 231 -16.40 11.55 -10.08
N ALA A 232 -17.51 10.93 -9.66
CA ALA A 232 -18.81 11.04 -10.32
C ALA A 232 -19.38 12.48 -10.32
N GLN A 233 -19.13 13.26 -9.25
CA GLN A 233 -19.55 14.67 -9.18
C GLN A 233 -18.68 15.59 -10.05
N ILE A 234 -17.42 15.22 -10.30
CA ILE A 234 -16.45 15.99 -11.07
C ILE A 234 -16.53 15.68 -12.58
N GLY A 235 -17.31 14.66 -12.97
CA GLY A 235 -17.54 14.32 -14.38
C GLY A 235 -16.33 13.67 -15.07
N ARG A 236 -15.58 12.84 -14.33
CA ARG A 236 -14.52 11.98 -14.88
C ARG A 236 -14.97 10.54 -14.96
#